data_AF-A0A0R3U4J9-F1
#
_entry.id   AF-A0A0R3U4J9-F1
#
_cell.length_a   1.000
_cell.length_b   1.000
_cell.length_c   1.000
_cell.angle_alpha   90.00
_cell.angle_beta   90.00
_cell.angle_gamma   90.00
#
_symmetry.space_group_name_H-M   'P 1'
#
loop_
_entity.id
_entity.type
_entity.pdbx_description
1 polymer ?
#
loop_
_entity_poly.entity_id
_entity_poly.type
_entity_poly.pdbx_seq_one_letter_code
_entity_poly.pdbx_strand_id
1 'polypeptide(L)'
;MLVAEEIGRDLDVFNNLSHKDSNKLSVIKRDAFLLVPTLRELSVRFNHLTLSVESFHPDALTSVNALEVLNLMRNPIGRVPAHYFYPMRKSLRSLVLAGANSDFHISTEALEGLFALELLDLSYNNLESMPSSFNGLFTTMQLKQLYLFGNPWRCDCALRWLREWADKHNTTQLFIDPRQVDVNGYVNDPLLQMEPAPLENAAFPKCASPPRLAGRPLFPIPSVQANPIHPFEMACPPHPKQSLFTVHGKVGENLTLTCDFEASSVDEVLWYKNGNPLPASSRIRVRQVHHGQVSVELLFYKMRESDI
;
A
#
# COMPACT_ATOMS: atom_id res chain seq x y z
N MET A 1 -4.02 -22.21 33.48
CA MET A 1 -3.00 -23.17 33.90
C MET A 1 -2.67 -24.12 32.74
N LEU A 2 -2.26 -23.60 31.58
CA LEU A 2 -1.87 -24.39 30.38
C LEU A 2 -1.11 -23.57 29.29
N VAL A 3 -0.69 -22.33 29.54
CA VAL A 3 0.05 -21.50 28.54
C VAL A 3 1.41 -21.02 29.07
N ALA A 4 1.68 -21.19 30.38
CA ALA A 4 2.95 -20.82 31.01
C ALA A 4 3.88 -22.03 31.25
N GLU A 5 3.38 -23.26 31.33
CA GLU A 5 4.24 -24.45 31.47
C GLU A 5 4.90 -24.87 30.14
N GLU A 6 4.30 -24.55 28.99
CA GLU A 6 4.82 -24.93 27.66
C GLU A 6 5.78 -23.92 27.04
N ILE A 7 5.80 -22.67 27.53
CA ILE A 7 6.86 -21.71 27.14
C ILE A 7 8.12 -21.97 27.99
N GLY A 8 7.97 -22.61 29.17
CA GLY A 8 9.07 -22.83 30.12
C GLY A 8 9.76 -24.19 30.08
N ARG A 9 9.08 -25.28 29.66
CA ARG A 9 9.67 -26.63 29.71
C ARG A 9 10.43 -27.06 28.45
N ASP A 10 10.19 -26.43 27.31
CA ASP A 10 10.92 -26.69 26.06
C ASP A 10 12.10 -25.71 25.83
N LEU A 11 12.43 -24.86 26.81
CA LEU A 11 13.56 -23.92 26.72
C LEU A 11 14.93 -24.57 26.89
N ASP A 12 14.99 -25.85 27.28
CA ASP A 12 16.25 -26.61 27.37
C ASP A 12 16.76 -27.10 26.01
N VAL A 13 16.07 -26.79 24.91
CA VAL A 13 16.53 -27.18 23.58
C VAL A 13 16.29 -26.08 22.53
N PHE A 14 17.39 -25.57 21.99
CA PHE A 14 17.54 -24.86 20.71
C PHE A 14 17.53 -23.32 20.68
N ASN A 15 18.68 -22.81 20.22
CA ASN A 15 19.00 -21.48 19.72
C ASN A 15 18.19 -21.03 18.47
N ASN A 16 16.93 -21.44 18.28
CA ASN A 16 16.09 -21.00 17.16
C ASN A 16 14.62 -21.38 17.42
N LEU A 17 13.80 -20.46 17.95
CA LEU A 17 12.34 -20.61 17.99
C LEU A 17 11.76 -20.25 16.62
N SER A 18 12.04 -21.05 15.59
CA SER A 18 11.65 -20.73 14.20
C SER A 18 10.25 -21.20 13.80
N HIS A 19 9.57 -22.08 14.55
CA HIS A 19 8.29 -22.63 14.10
C HIS A 19 7.32 -22.98 15.24
N LYS A 20 6.47 -22.02 15.67
CA LYS A 20 5.24 -22.34 16.41
C LYS A 20 4.02 -21.95 15.56
N ASP A 21 3.74 -22.75 14.54
CA ASP A 21 2.53 -22.67 13.71
C ASP A 21 1.32 -23.25 14.48
N SER A 22 1.03 -22.69 15.67
CA SER A 22 -0.26 -22.91 16.31
C SER A 22 -1.31 -22.10 15.54
N ASN A 23 -2.49 -22.63 15.28
CA ASN A 23 -3.58 -21.85 14.66
C ASN A 23 -4.47 -21.15 15.71
N LYS A 24 -4.03 -21.09 16.97
CA LYS A 24 -4.88 -20.69 18.11
C LYS A 24 -4.25 -19.68 19.06
N LEU A 25 -2.99 -19.27 18.88
CA LEU A 25 -2.37 -18.32 19.81
C LEU A 25 -3.05 -16.96 19.64
N SER A 26 -3.70 -16.49 20.70
CA SER A 26 -4.34 -15.18 20.73
C SER A 26 -3.68 -14.22 21.72
N VAL A 27 -2.77 -14.69 22.57
CA VAL A 27 -2.12 -13.87 23.61
C VAL A 27 -0.63 -14.21 23.72
N ILE A 28 0.21 -13.18 23.65
CA ILE A 28 1.62 -13.19 24.03
C ILE A 28 1.79 -12.13 25.12
N LYS A 29 2.02 -12.60 26.34
CA LYS A 29 2.14 -11.73 27.51
C LYS A 29 3.45 -10.96 27.51
N ARG A 30 3.48 -9.87 28.28
CA ARG A 30 4.64 -8.98 28.49
C ARG A 30 5.93 -9.72 28.90
N ASP A 31 5.81 -10.83 29.62
CA ASP A 31 6.93 -11.59 30.17
C ASP A 31 7.32 -12.83 29.33
N ALA A 32 6.65 -13.04 28.19
CA ALA A 32 6.77 -14.27 27.41
C ALA A 32 8.20 -14.60 26.94
N PHE A 33 9.07 -13.59 26.78
CA PHE A 33 10.42 -13.75 26.24
C PHE A 33 11.53 -13.38 27.23
N LEU A 34 11.24 -13.30 28.54
CA LEU A 34 12.25 -12.91 29.54
C LEU A 34 13.44 -13.88 29.62
N LEU A 35 13.19 -15.17 29.36
CA LEU A 35 14.21 -16.22 29.44
C LEU A 35 14.96 -16.47 28.12
N VAL A 36 14.61 -15.77 27.04
CA VAL A 36 15.23 -15.93 25.71
C VAL A 36 15.73 -14.61 25.11
N PRO A 37 16.57 -13.83 25.82
CA PRO A 37 17.01 -12.52 25.34
C PRO A 37 17.88 -12.56 24.08
N THR A 38 18.46 -13.73 23.76
CA THR A 38 19.31 -13.95 22.58
C THR A 38 18.54 -14.27 21.31
N LEU A 39 17.21 -14.30 21.36
CA LEU A 39 16.36 -14.67 20.23
C LEU A 39 16.61 -13.76 19.02
N ARG A 40 16.91 -14.38 17.87
CA ARG A 40 17.16 -13.70 16.59
C ARG A 40 16.00 -13.78 15.62
N GLU A 41 15.22 -14.85 15.69
CA GLU A 41 14.11 -15.08 14.79
C GLU A 41 12.87 -15.47 15.59
N LEU A 42 11.75 -14.80 15.33
CA LEU A 42 10.46 -15.11 15.92
C LEU A 42 9.44 -15.23 14.80
N SER A 43 8.90 -16.43 14.64
CA SER A 43 7.78 -16.70 13.74
C SER A 43 6.57 -17.15 14.55
N VAL A 44 5.51 -16.33 14.52
CA VAL A 44 4.20 -16.62 15.13
C VAL A 44 3.10 -16.44 14.10
N ARG A 45 3.39 -16.87 12.88
CA ARG A 45 2.50 -16.83 11.72
C ARG A 45 1.24 -17.70 11.94
N PHE A 46 0.18 -17.44 11.18
CA PHE A 46 -1.08 -18.19 11.18
C PHE A 46 -1.78 -18.25 12.55
N ASN A 47 -1.66 -17.19 13.35
CA ASN A 47 -2.25 -17.11 14.68
C ASN A 47 -3.41 -16.09 14.75
N HIS A 48 -3.91 -15.82 15.95
CA HIS A 48 -4.98 -14.87 16.23
C HIS A 48 -4.49 -13.65 17.00
N LEU A 49 -3.26 -13.21 16.71
CA LEU A 49 -2.63 -12.08 17.39
C LEU A 49 -3.08 -10.74 16.81
N THR A 50 -3.46 -9.83 17.70
CA THR A 50 -3.50 -8.40 17.42
C THR A 50 -2.32 -7.72 18.11
N LEU A 51 -1.84 -6.59 17.58
CA LEU A 51 -0.72 -5.85 18.17
C LEU A 51 -1.26 -4.92 19.26
N SER A 52 -1.57 -5.50 20.43
CA SER A 52 -2.25 -4.81 21.53
C SER A 52 -1.89 -5.41 22.89
N VAL A 53 -2.10 -4.66 23.98
CA VAL A 53 -1.83 -5.11 25.36
C VAL A 53 -2.61 -6.38 25.76
N GLU A 54 -3.76 -6.62 25.14
CA GLU A 54 -4.62 -7.78 25.42
C GLU A 54 -4.24 -9.03 24.60
N SER A 55 -3.40 -8.87 23.57
CA SER A 55 -3.03 -9.94 22.65
C SER A 55 -1.51 -10.06 22.58
N PHE A 56 -0.85 -9.55 21.55
CA PHE A 56 0.60 -9.44 21.53
C PHE A 56 1.02 -8.14 22.23
N HIS A 57 1.38 -8.27 23.51
CA HIS A 57 1.73 -7.12 24.33
C HIS A 57 3.03 -6.45 23.81
N PRO A 58 3.05 -5.12 23.59
CA PRO A 58 4.24 -4.42 23.06
C PRO A 58 5.51 -4.66 23.88
N ASP A 59 5.39 -4.62 25.21
CA ASP A 59 6.52 -4.85 26.12
C ASP A 59 7.10 -6.27 26.06
N ALA A 60 6.40 -7.26 25.48
CA ALA A 60 6.96 -8.60 25.29
C ALA A 60 8.25 -8.56 24.47
N LEU A 61 8.34 -7.62 23.52
CA LEU A 61 9.50 -7.47 22.64
C LEU A 61 10.69 -6.74 23.30
N THR A 62 10.53 -6.22 24.52
CA THR A 62 11.59 -5.45 25.20
C THR A 62 12.79 -6.30 25.63
N SER A 63 12.58 -7.59 25.93
CA SER A 63 13.65 -8.51 26.30
C SER A 63 14.39 -9.10 25.09
N VAL A 64 13.82 -9.01 23.89
CA VAL A 64 14.36 -9.56 22.63
C VAL A 64 14.81 -8.46 21.67
N ASN A 65 15.65 -7.55 22.18
CA ASN A 65 16.17 -6.42 21.40
C ASN A 65 17.16 -6.82 20.29
N ALA A 66 17.63 -8.08 20.26
CA ALA A 66 18.53 -8.63 19.26
C ALA A 66 17.80 -9.29 18.08
N LEU A 67 16.46 -9.26 18.07
CA LEU A 67 15.62 -9.91 17.06
C LEU A 67 15.88 -9.30 15.67
N GLU A 68 16.18 -10.15 14.70
CA GLU A 68 16.49 -9.81 13.31
C GLU A 68 15.33 -10.15 12.37
N VAL A 69 14.56 -11.20 12.69
CA VAL A 69 13.42 -11.64 11.87
C VAL A 69 12.17 -11.71 12.72
N LEU A 70 11.13 -10.99 12.30
CA LEU A 70 9.79 -11.08 12.88
C LEU A 70 8.77 -11.44 11.80
N ASN A 71 8.20 -12.64 11.91
CA ASN A 71 7.16 -13.12 11.02
C ASN A 71 5.81 -13.20 11.74
N LEU A 72 4.90 -12.31 11.35
CA LEU A 72 3.55 -12.19 11.86
C LEU A 72 2.49 -12.50 10.79
N MET A 73 2.91 -13.11 9.69
CA MET A 73 2.04 -13.46 8.56
C MET A 73 0.73 -14.10 9.02
N ARG A 74 -0.39 -13.73 8.40
CA ARG A 74 -1.73 -14.27 8.69
C ARG A 74 -2.11 -14.23 10.16
N ASN A 75 -1.91 -13.06 10.76
CA ASN A 75 -2.55 -12.69 12.01
C ASN A 75 -3.58 -11.58 11.74
N PRO A 76 -4.64 -11.45 12.55
CA PRO A 76 -5.65 -10.40 12.42
C PRO A 76 -5.13 -9.02 12.88
N ILE A 77 -3.96 -8.60 12.41
CA ILE A 77 -3.20 -7.48 12.98
C ILE A 77 -3.96 -6.16 12.95
N GLY A 78 -4.84 -5.93 11.97
CA GLY A 78 -5.69 -4.73 11.91
C GLY A 78 -4.88 -3.44 11.88
N ARG A 79 -4.49 -2.92 13.05
CA ARG A 79 -3.62 -1.73 13.15
C ARG A 79 -2.26 -2.10 13.74
N VAL A 80 -1.20 -1.64 13.09
CA VAL A 80 0.15 -1.60 13.67
C VAL A 80 0.33 -0.27 14.40
N PRO A 81 0.40 -0.27 15.75
CA PRO A 81 0.50 0.96 16.54
C PRO A 81 1.85 1.65 16.34
N ALA A 82 1.87 2.96 16.57
CA ALA A 82 3.10 3.73 16.66
C ALA A 82 4.10 3.08 17.62
N HIS A 83 5.37 3.08 17.23
CA HIS A 83 6.50 2.61 18.06
C HIS A 83 6.47 1.12 18.47
N TYR A 84 5.56 0.30 17.93
CA TYR A 84 5.43 -1.11 18.33
C TYR A 84 6.74 -1.91 18.14
N PHE A 85 7.51 -1.60 17.09
CA PHE A 85 8.80 -2.27 16.81
C PHE A 85 10.03 -1.55 17.38
N TYR A 86 9.86 -0.49 18.17
CA TYR A 86 10.98 0.27 18.76
C TYR A 86 12.01 -0.57 19.53
N PRO A 87 11.61 -1.60 20.32
CA PRO A 87 12.58 -2.44 21.04
C PRO A 87 13.64 -3.10 20.16
N MET A 88 13.31 -3.40 18.90
CA MET A 88 14.16 -4.10 17.94
C MET A 88 14.61 -3.21 16.76
N ARG A 89 14.45 -1.88 16.87
CA ARG A 89 14.70 -0.96 15.74
C ARG A 89 16.13 -0.97 15.19
N LYS A 90 17.11 -1.39 15.99
CA LYS A 90 18.53 -1.46 15.61
C LYS A 90 18.94 -2.80 14.97
N SER A 91 18.13 -3.84 15.17
CA SER A 91 18.47 -5.23 14.85
C SER A 91 17.56 -5.83 13.78
N LEU A 92 16.31 -5.38 13.69
CA LEU A 92 15.33 -5.96 12.79
C LEU A 92 15.73 -5.77 11.32
N ARG A 93 15.87 -6.89 10.60
CA ARG A 93 16.22 -6.98 9.18
C ARG A 93 15.06 -7.45 8.31
N SER A 94 14.18 -8.30 8.85
CA SER A 94 13.05 -8.86 8.13
C SER A 94 11.77 -8.72 8.93
N LEU A 95 10.78 -8.05 8.35
CA LEU A 95 9.46 -7.84 8.93
C LEU A 95 8.39 -8.32 7.96
N VAL A 96 7.66 -9.36 8.36
CA VAL A 96 6.57 -9.94 7.58
C VAL A 96 5.25 -9.65 8.28
N LEU A 97 4.41 -8.84 7.64
CA LEU A 97 3.06 -8.46 8.08
C LEU A 97 1.99 -8.88 7.05
N ALA A 98 2.31 -9.85 6.19
CA ALA A 98 1.46 -10.25 5.09
C ALA A 98 0.16 -10.95 5.54
N GLY A 99 -0.90 -10.81 4.75
CA GLY A 99 -2.12 -11.60 4.91
C GLY A 99 -2.97 -11.20 6.12
N ALA A 100 -2.96 -9.91 6.49
CA ALA A 100 -3.90 -9.38 7.47
C ALA A 100 -5.34 -9.40 6.95
N ASN A 101 -6.30 -9.36 7.88
CA ASN A 101 -7.73 -9.28 7.57
C ASN A 101 -8.13 -7.85 7.12
N SER A 102 -9.43 -7.56 7.08
CA SER A 102 -9.97 -6.22 6.79
C SER A 102 -9.41 -5.15 7.73
N ASP A 103 -9.25 -3.93 7.23
CA ASP A 103 -8.80 -2.72 7.94
C ASP A 103 -7.30 -2.66 8.31
N PHE A 104 -6.43 -3.33 7.53
CA PHE A 104 -4.99 -3.23 7.75
C PHE A 104 -4.46 -1.79 7.60
N HIS A 105 -3.80 -1.29 8.64
CA HIS A 105 -3.19 0.04 8.66
C HIS A 105 -1.89 0.03 9.45
N ILE A 106 -0.89 0.75 8.95
CA ILE A 106 0.41 0.92 9.63
C ILE A 106 0.57 2.39 9.99
N SER A 107 0.79 2.68 11.28
CA SER A 107 1.26 4.01 11.70
C SER A 107 2.66 4.25 11.12
N THR A 108 2.92 5.41 10.54
CA THR A 108 4.25 5.75 10.02
C THR A 108 5.35 5.60 11.08
N GLU A 109 5.04 5.99 12.30
CA GLU A 109 5.86 5.92 13.50
C GLU A 109 6.13 4.47 13.97
N ALA A 110 5.39 3.49 13.46
CA ALA A 110 5.65 2.08 13.74
C ALA A 110 6.94 1.59 13.07
N LEU A 111 7.24 2.10 11.87
CA LEU A 111 8.42 1.73 11.08
C LEU A 111 9.58 2.73 11.24
N GLU A 112 9.41 3.75 12.07
CA GLU A 112 10.44 4.76 12.31
C GLU A 112 11.68 4.16 12.96
N GLY A 113 12.85 4.50 12.41
CA GLY A 113 14.14 4.09 12.96
C GLY A 113 14.56 2.65 12.61
N LEU A 114 13.79 1.91 11.82
CA LEU A 114 14.15 0.58 11.32
C LEU A 114 15.20 0.64 10.19
N PHE A 115 16.32 1.35 10.41
CA PHE A 115 17.31 1.65 9.36
C PHE A 115 17.97 0.39 8.76
N ALA A 116 18.07 -0.68 9.54
CA ALA A 116 18.65 -1.95 9.12
C ALA A 116 17.66 -2.89 8.41
N LEU A 117 16.40 -2.45 8.18
CA LEU A 117 15.39 -3.29 7.56
C LEU A 117 15.73 -3.55 6.09
N GLU A 118 15.85 -4.83 5.74
CA GLU A 118 16.22 -5.32 4.42
C GLU A 118 15.01 -5.93 3.69
N LEU A 119 14.08 -6.54 4.42
CA LEU A 119 12.86 -7.14 3.88
C LEU A 119 11.64 -6.58 4.60
N LEU A 120 10.72 -6.04 3.82
CA LEU A 120 9.38 -5.68 4.28
C LEU A 120 8.32 -6.38 3.42
N ASP A 121 7.50 -7.20 4.06
CA ASP A 121 6.39 -7.88 3.39
C ASP A 121 5.04 -7.38 3.90
N LEU A 122 4.34 -6.66 3.01
CA LEU A 122 2.99 -6.13 3.19
C LEU A 122 2.00 -6.71 2.18
N SER A 123 2.31 -7.88 1.61
CA SER A 123 1.46 -8.54 0.63
C SER A 123 0.12 -8.97 1.25
N TYR A 124 -0.93 -9.06 0.42
CA TYR A 124 -2.24 -9.56 0.82
C TYR A 124 -2.88 -8.87 2.04
N ASN A 125 -2.70 -7.56 2.18
CA ASN A 125 -3.20 -6.77 3.31
C ASN A 125 -4.40 -5.88 2.95
N ASN A 126 -5.00 -6.08 1.78
CA ASN A 126 -6.10 -5.24 1.28
C ASN A 126 -5.76 -3.73 1.27
N LEU A 127 -4.50 -3.37 1.07
CA LEU A 127 -4.05 -1.99 0.98
C LEU A 127 -4.48 -1.35 -0.33
N GLU A 128 -5.24 -0.26 -0.26
CA GLU A 128 -5.60 0.54 -1.44
C GLU A 128 -4.55 1.63 -1.74
N SER A 129 -3.81 2.10 -0.74
CA SER A 129 -2.83 3.16 -0.92
C SER A 129 -1.77 3.11 0.19
N MET A 130 -0.68 3.85 0.00
CA MET A 130 0.35 4.07 1.01
C MET A 130 0.64 5.57 1.06
N PRO A 131 0.51 6.23 2.22
CA PRO A 131 0.75 7.67 2.34
C PRO A 131 2.20 8.07 2.01
N SER A 132 2.39 9.28 1.47
CA SER A 132 3.72 9.80 1.11
C SER A 132 4.65 10.03 2.30
N SER A 133 4.14 10.02 3.53
CA SER A 133 4.94 10.02 4.75
C SER A 133 5.84 8.79 4.90
N PHE A 134 5.55 7.69 4.21
CA PHE A 134 6.44 6.52 4.14
C PHE A 134 7.67 6.74 3.24
N ASN A 135 7.67 7.75 2.36
CA ASN A 135 8.78 8.02 1.44
C ASN A 135 10.11 8.22 2.18
N GLY A 136 10.11 9.10 3.19
CA GLY A 136 11.29 9.36 4.01
C GLY A 136 11.79 8.09 4.71
N LEU A 137 10.87 7.29 5.26
CA LEU A 137 11.18 6.04 5.94
C LEU A 137 11.85 5.05 4.99
N PHE A 138 11.24 4.77 3.83
CA PHE A 138 11.75 3.80 2.86
C PHE A 138 13.12 4.20 2.32
N THR A 139 13.38 5.50 2.12
CA THR A 139 14.70 5.99 1.69
C THR A 139 15.78 5.84 2.78
N THR A 140 15.42 5.86 4.06
CA THR A 140 16.39 5.65 5.16
C THR A 140 16.64 4.17 5.49
N MET A 141 15.81 3.26 5.00
CA MET A 141 15.96 1.81 5.22
C MET A 141 16.91 1.19 4.20
N GLN A 142 17.54 0.07 4.57
CA GLN A 142 18.36 -0.74 3.67
C GLN A 142 17.53 -1.76 2.87
N LEU A 143 16.34 -1.36 2.41
CA LEU A 143 15.39 -2.26 1.75
C LEU A 143 16.01 -2.91 0.50
N LYS A 144 16.23 -4.21 0.59
CA LYS A 144 16.61 -5.08 -0.52
C LYS A 144 15.38 -5.74 -1.14
N GLN A 145 14.35 -5.98 -0.35
CA GLN A 145 13.16 -6.71 -0.76
C GLN A 145 11.89 -6.03 -0.24
N LEU A 146 10.94 -5.77 -1.14
CA LEU A 146 9.64 -5.18 -0.80
C LEU A 146 8.52 -5.95 -1.50
N TYR A 147 7.61 -6.51 -0.71
CA TYR A 147 6.50 -7.34 -1.19
C TYR A 147 5.19 -6.56 -1.01
N LEU A 148 4.52 -6.27 -2.13
CA LEU A 148 3.31 -5.44 -2.19
C LEU A 148 2.18 -6.07 -3.01
N PHE A 149 2.38 -7.27 -3.56
CA PHE A 149 1.36 -7.95 -4.37
C PHE A 149 0.16 -8.40 -3.53
N GLY A 150 -0.94 -8.75 -4.20
CA GLY A 150 -2.17 -9.17 -3.50
C GLY A 150 -2.93 -8.02 -2.81
N ASN A 151 -2.58 -6.76 -3.07
CA ASN A 151 -3.26 -5.57 -2.56
C ASN A 151 -4.02 -4.85 -3.69
N PRO A 152 -5.23 -4.31 -3.44
CA PRO A 152 -6.05 -3.60 -4.42
C PRO A 152 -5.60 -2.14 -4.63
N TRP A 153 -4.36 -1.94 -5.11
CA TRP A 153 -3.78 -0.60 -5.22
C TRP A 153 -4.62 0.37 -6.08
N ARG A 154 -4.92 1.54 -5.52
CA ARG A 154 -5.49 2.71 -6.19
C ARG A 154 -4.36 3.58 -6.71
N CYS A 155 -4.14 3.51 -8.01
CA CYS A 155 -3.02 4.14 -8.70
C CYS A 155 -3.35 5.55 -9.16
N ASP A 156 -3.62 6.41 -8.19
CA ASP A 156 -3.83 7.85 -8.35
C ASP A 156 -2.62 8.66 -7.86
N CYS A 157 -2.77 9.98 -7.75
CA CYS A 157 -1.66 10.82 -7.32
C CYS A 157 -1.19 10.56 -5.88
N ALA A 158 -2.03 9.98 -5.01
CA ALA A 158 -1.64 9.68 -3.64
C ALA A 158 -0.61 8.54 -3.57
N LEU A 159 -0.67 7.58 -4.50
CA LEU A 159 0.30 6.47 -4.60
C LEU A 159 1.50 6.80 -5.50
N ARG A 160 1.49 7.95 -6.21
CA ARG A 160 2.54 8.33 -7.17
C ARG A 160 3.95 8.30 -6.58
N TRP A 161 4.10 8.76 -5.34
CA TRP A 161 5.42 8.80 -4.69
C TRP A 161 6.07 7.41 -4.63
N LEU A 162 5.28 6.33 -4.46
CA LEU A 162 5.79 4.97 -4.34
C LEU A 162 6.37 4.50 -5.67
N ARG A 163 5.71 4.86 -6.77
CA ARG A 163 6.22 4.62 -8.13
C ARG A 163 7.51 5.38 -8.38
N GLU A 164 7.57 6.66 -8.01
CA GLU A 164 8.75 7.51 -8.17
C GLU A 164 9.91 7.08 -7.27
N TRP A 165 9.61 6.62 -6.06
CA TRP A 165 10.58 6.05 -5.13
C TRP A 165 11.21 4.80 -5.74
N ALA A 166 10.40 3.89 -6.30
CA ALA A 166 10.89 2.68 -6.95
C ALA A 166 11.78 2.97 -8.17
N ASP A 167 11.47 4.01 -8.97
CA ASP A 167 12.33 4.43 -10.09
C ASP A 167 13.73 4.88 -9.64
N LYS A 168 13.83 5.49 -8.45
CA LYS A 168 15.09 5.97 -7.90
C LYS A 168 15.89 4.89 -7.17
N HIS A 169 15.23 3.83 -6.70
CA HIS A 169 15.81 2.77 -5.87
C HIS A 169 15.82 1.43 -6.62
N ASN A 170 16.55 1.39 -7.75
CA ASN A 170 16.65 0.22 -8.64
C ASN A 170 17.31 -1.02 -8.00
N THR A 171 17.90 -0.88 -6.81
CA THR A 171 18.52 -1.97 -6.04
C THR A 171 17.53 -2.75 -5.20
N THR A 172 16.37 -2.17 -4.88
CA THR A 172 15.31 -2.87 -4.14
C THR A 172 14.56 -3.79 -5.11
N GLN A 173 14.62 -5.09 -4.83
CA GLN A 173 13.84 -6.08 -5.55
C GLN A 173 12.38 -5.97 -5.13
N LEU A 174 11.53 -5.65 -6.10
CA LEU A 174 10.07 -5.62 -5.96
C LEU A 174 9.58 -7.01 -6.33
N PHE A 175 9.21 -7.78 -5.30
CA PHE A 175 9.01 -9.22 -5.48
C PHE A 175 7.75 -9.51 -6.27
N ILE A 176 7.91 -10.53 -7.09
CA ILE A 176 6.86 -11.23 -7.81
C ILE A 176 6.77 -12.60 -7.15
N ASP A 177 5.57 -13.10 -6.87
CA ASP A 177 5.37 -14.51 -6.51
C ASP A 177 5.09 -15.30 -7.81
N PRO A 178 6.08 -16.01 -8.37
CA PRO A 178 5.93 -16.72 -9.64
C PRO A 178 4.96 -17.92 -9.58
N ARG A 179 4.47 -18.34 -8.41
CA ARG A 179 3.79 -19.63 -8.25
C ARG A 179 2.32 -19.55 -7.87
N GLN A 180 1.73 -18.36 -7.67
CA GLN A 180 0.42 -18.23 -6.99
C GLN A 180 0.36 -19.20 -5.82
N VAL A 181 1.39 -19.15 -4.97
CA VAL A 181 1.37 -20.04 -3.83
C VAL A 181 0.23 -19.53 -2.98
N ASP A 182 -0.85 -20.31 -2.94
CA ASP A 182 -1.96 -20.12 -2.02
C ASP A 182 -1.38 -19.68 -0.68
N VAL A 183 -2.07 -18.81 0.04
CA VAL A 183 -1.66 -18.22 1.32
C VAL A 183 -1.37 -19.32 2.39
N ASN A 184 -1.60 -20.59 2.03
CA ASN A 184 -1.22 -21.84 2.70
C ASN A 184 0.16 -22.44 2.34
N GLY A 185 0.91 -21.92 1.37
CA GLY A 185 2.08 -22.61 0.78
C GLY A 185 3.43 -21.89 0.89
N TYR A 186 3.59 -20.89 1.77
CA TYR A 186 4.92 -20.49 2.32
C TYR A 186 5.52 -21.61 3.22
N VAL A 187 5.24 -22.85 2.83
CA VAL A 187 5.58 -24.12 3.41
C VAL A 187 6.80 -24.57 2.62
N ASN A 188 7.94 -24.48 3.32
CA ASN A 188 9.18 -25.21 3.08
C ASN A 188 10.27 -24.49 2.28
N ASP A 189 11.29 -24.11 3.06
CA ASP A 189 12.69 -24.49 2.84
C ASP A 189 13.58 -23.48 2.07
N PRO A 190 14.69 -23.01 2.68
CA PRO A 190 15.78 -22.29 2.00
C PRO A 190 16.52 -23.10 0.91
N LEU A 191 16.19 -24.39 0.71
CA LEU A 191 16.88 -25.29 -0.21
C LEU A 191 15.91 -26.08 -1.11
N LEU A 192 15.09 -25.41 -1.92
CA LEU A 192 14.43 -26.06 -3.05
C LEU A 192 14.86 -25.43 -4.38
N GLN A 193 15.69 -26.20 -5.09
CA GLN A 193 16.09 -26.01 -6.48
C GLN A 193 14.84 -25.74 -7.34
N MET A 194 14.77 -24.53 -7.90
CA MET A 194 13.59 -23.99 -8.56
C MET A 194 13.55 -24.38 -10.05
N GLU A 195 12.56 -25.16 -10.47
CA GLU A 195 12.08 -25.10 -11.85
C GLU A 195 11.12 -23.89 -12.01
N PRO A 196 11.25 -23.09 -13.09
CA PRO A 196 10.45 -21.88 -13.26
C PRO A 196 8.99 -22.20 -13.62
N ALA A 197 8.05 -21.71 -12.80
CA ALA A 197 6.64 -21.65 -13.16
C ALA A 197 6.40 -20.62 -14.30
N PRO A 198 5.37 -20.81 -15.14
CA PRO A 198 5.03 -19.86 -16.20
C PRO A 198 4.69 -18.47 -15.64
N LEU A 199 5.35 -17.46 -16.19
CA LEU A 199 5.30 -16.05 -15.78
C LEU A 199 3.89 -15.42 -15.83
N GLU A 200 2.96 -16.04 -16.55
CA GLU A 200 1.55 -15.61 -16.70
C GLU A 200 0.74 -15.73 -15.40
N ASN A 201 1.16 -16.58 -14.45
CA ASN A 201 0.49 -16.76 -13.17
C ASN A 201 1.16 -15.99 -12.02
N ALA A 202 2.18 -15.20 -12.30
CA ALA A 202 2.97 -14.57 -11.26
C ALA A 202 2.20 -13.42 -10.57
N ALA A 203 2.12 -13.41 -9.22
CA ALA A 203 1.51 -12.31 -8.48
C ALA A 203 2.51 -11.16 -8.34
N PHE A 204 2.21 -10.02 -8.97
CA PHE A 204 2.99 -8.78 -8.88
C PHE A 204 2.12 -7.62 -8.40
N PRO A 205 2.72 -6.54 -7.84
CA PRO A 205 1.96 -5.34 -7.51
C PRO A 205 1.34 -4.74 -8.77
N LYS A 206 0.01 -4.67 -8.81
CA LYS A 206 -0.77 -4.17 -9.94
C LYS A 206 -1.89 -3.27 -9.46
N CYS A 207 -2.37 -2.41 -10.34
CA CYS A 207 -3.46 -1.50 -9.99
C CYS A 207 -4.81 -2.20 -10.05
N ALA A 208 -5.65 -1.94 -9.05
CA ALA A 208 -7.07 -2.29 -9.07
C ALA A 208 -7.92 -1.13 -9.59
N SER A 209 -7.49 0.11 -9.36
CA SER A 209 -8.18 1.32 -9.81
C SER A 209 -7.18 2.44 -10.14
N PRO A 210 -7.56 3.48 -10.91
CA PRO A 210 -8.82 3.62 -11.64
C PRO A 210 -8.95 2.60 -12.80
N PRO A 211 -10.15 2.39 -13.38
CA PRO A 211 -10.37 1.40 -14.45
C PRO A 211 -9.41 1.51 -15.63
N ARG A 212 -9.00 2.73 -16.00
CA ARG A 212 -8.02 2.98 -17.09
C ARG A 212 -6.62 2.40 -16.81
N LEU A 213 -6.27 2.16 -15.55
CA LEU A 213 -4.98 1.61 -15.11
C LEU A 213 -5.12 0.19 -14.54
N ALA A 214 -6.33 -0.32 -14.38
CA ALA A 214 -6.59 -1.60 -13.73
C ALA A 214 -5.87 -2.76 -14.45
N GLY A 215 -5.28 -3.66 -13.68
CA GLY A 215 -4.52 -4.81 -14.17
C GLY A 215 -3.07 -4.52 -14.58
N ARG A 216 -2.70 -3.25 -14.81
CA ARG A 216 -1.31 -2.90 -15.18
C ARG A 216 -0.38 -3.01 -13.97
N PRO A 217 0.88 -3.48 -14.17
CA PRO A 217 1.87 -3.51 -13.11
C PRO A 217 2.20 -2.12 -12.58
N LEU A 218 2.35 -2.03 -11.26
CA LEU A 218 2.80 -0.80 -10.59
C LEU A 218 4.29 -0.55 -10.84
N PHE A 219 5.09 -1.60 -11.07
CA PHE A 219 6.53 -1.51 -11.26
C PHE A 219 7.00 -2.32 -12.47
N PRO A 220 8.19 -2.01 -13.03
CA PRO A 220 8.81 -2.86 -14.04
C PRO A 220 9.03 -4.28 -13.51
N ILE A 221 8.65 -5.27 -14.30
CA ILE A 221 8.81 -6.70 -13.98
C ILE A 221 9.98 -7.23 -14.79
N PRO A 222 11.08 -7.68 -14.18
CA PRO A 222 12.20 -8.28 -14.90
C PRO A 222 11.71 -9.47 -15.75
N SER A 223 12.22 -9.58 -16.98
CA SER A 223 11.91 -10.68 -17.91
C SER A 223 10.48 -10.74 -18.45
N VAL A 224 9.59 -9.82 -18.08
CA VAL A 224 8.30 -9.61 -18.75
C VAL A 224 8.37 -8.31 -19.53
N GLN A 225 8.06 -8.34 -20.83
CA GLN A 225 7.75 -7.12 -21.57
C GLN A 225 6.37 -6.62 -21.13
N ALA A 226 6.32 -6.05 -19.94
CA ALA A 226 5.12 -5.47 -19.37
C ALA A 226 5.04 -3.98 -19.72
N ASN A 227 3.83 -3.41 -19.72
CA ASN A 227 3.59 -1.97 -19.79
C ASN A 227 3.33 -1.43 -18.36
N PRO A 228 4.38 -1.27 -17.52
CA PRO A 228 4.21 -0.76 -16.16
C PRO A 228 3.66 0.66 -16.21
N ILE A 229 3.03 1.07 -15.12
CA ILE A 229 2.49 2.42 -15.00
C ILE A 229 3.63 3.43 -14.82
N HIS A 230 3.50 4.57 -15.48
CA HIS A 230 4.39 5.71 -15.26
C HIS A 230 3.81 6.70 -14.25
N PRO A 231 4.66 7.42 -13.47
CA PRO A 231 4.18 8.41 -12.49
C PRO A 231 3.21 9.46 -13.05
N PHE A 232 3.41 9.92 -14.30
CA PHE A 232 2.54 10.92 -14.92
C PHE A 232 1.11 10.39 -15.17
N GLU A 233 0.95 9.08 -15.32
CA GLU A 233 -0.37 8.45 -15.51
C GLU A 233 -1.15 8.37 -14.20
N MET A 234 -0.50 8.51 -13.05
CA MET A 234 -1.11 8.44 -11.71
C MET A 234 -1.70 9.80 -11.32
N ALA A 235 -2.70 10.25 -12.07
CA ALA A 235 -3.44 11.50 -11.83
C ALA A 235 -4.52 11.34 -10.75
N CYS A 236 -4.78 12.40 -9.99
CA CYS A 236 -5.92 12.44 -9.08
C CYS A 236 -7.19 12.90 -9.80
N PRO A 237 -8.38 12.50 -9.32
CA PRO A 237 -9.64 13.06 -9.79
C PRO A 237 -9.62 14.60 -9.68
N PRO A 238 -10.17 15.32 -10.65
CA PRO A 238 -10.31 16.76 -10.55
C PRO A 238 -11.26 17.11 -9.38
N HIS A 239 -10.86 18.06 -8.54
CA HIS A 239 -11.66 18.54 -7.41
C HIS A 239 -12.34 19.86 -7.79
N PRO A 240 -13.65 19.87 -8.09
CA PRO A 240 -14.35 21.10 -8.45
C PRO A 240 -14.39 22.05 -7.26
N LYS A 241 -14.03 23.33 -7.48
CA LYS A 241 -14.13 24.38 -6.46
C LYS A 241 -15.58 24.62 -6.04
N GLN A 242 -16.50 24.45 -6.98
CA GLN A 242 -17.93 24.54 -6.75
C GLN A 242 -18.65 23.51 -7.62
N SER A 243 -19.45 22.65 -6.98
CA SER A 243 -20.19 21.57 -7.67
C SER A 243 -21.58 22.00 -8.16
N LEU A 244 -22.12 23.11 -7.66
CA LEU A 244 -23.42 23.63 -8.05
C LEU A 244 -23.45 25.16 -8.03
N PHE A 245 -23.90 25.76 -9.14
CA PHE A 245 -24.13 27.18 -9.27
C PHE A 245 -25.26 27.44 -10.27
N THR A 246 -25.95 28.58 -10.12
CA THR A 246 -27.00 29.03 -11.06
C THR A 246 -26.49 30.23 -11.83
N VAL A 247 -26.73 30.25 -13.13
CA VAL A 247 -26.36 31.36 -14.01
C VAL A 247 -27.63 31.93 -14.64
N HIS A 248 -27.76 33.26 -14.62
CA HIS A 248 -28.87 33.97 -15.25
C HIS A 248 -28.39 34.63 -16.54
N GLY A 249 -29.17 34.49 -17.62
CA GLY A 249 -28.88 35.10 -18.92
C GLY A 249 -30.16 35.40 -19.69
N LYS A 250 -30.12 36.37 -20.61
CA LYS A 250 -31.25 36.69 -21.49
C LYS A 250 -31.04 36.12 -22.88
N VAL A 251 -32.14 35.76 -23.53
CA VAL A 251 -32.14 35.33 -24.95
C VAL A 251 -31.57 36.46 -25.81
N GLY A 252 -30.65 36.11 -26.71
CA GLY A 252 -29.93 37.03 -27.57
C GLY A 252 -28.61 37.58 -27.00
N GLU A 253 -28.36 37.45 -25.71
CA GLU A 253 -27.08 37.84 -25.09
C GLU A 253 -26.03 36.72 -25.19
N ASN A 254 -24.77 37.09 -25.00
CA ASN A 254 -23.69 36.11 -24.86
C ASN A 254 -23.60 35.67 -23.40
N LEU A 255 -23.40 34.38 -23.16
CA LEU A 255 -23.23 33.81 -21.83
C LEU A 255 -22.00 32.91 -21.77
N THR A 256 -21.27 32.95 -20.66
CA THR A 256 -20.17 32.04 -20.38
C THR A 256 -20.46 31.26 -19.11
N LEU A 257 -20.41 29.93 -19.18
CA LEU A 257 -20.37 29.08 -18.00
C LEU A 257 -18.92 28.73 -17.70
N THR A 258 -18.51 28.86 -16.44
CA THR A 258 -17.15 28.54 -16.00
C THR A 258 -17.20 27.43 -14.97
N CYS A 259 -16.35 26.42 -15.12
CA CYS A 259 -16.10 25.40 -14.10
C CYS A 259 -14.64 25.47 -13.69
N ASP A 260 -14.41 25.81 -12.42
CA ASP A 260 -13.07 25.85 -11.83
C ASP A 260 -12.85 24.59 -10.99
N PHE A 261 -11.73 23.91 -11.22
CA PHE A 261 -11.36 22.71 -10.49
C PHE A 261 -9.84 22.59 -10.31
N GLU A 262 -9.43 21.82 -9.30
CA GLU A 262 -8.03 21.49 -9.06
C GLU A 262 -7.72 20.13 -9.67
N ALA A 263 -6.69 20.04 -10.50
CA ALA A 263 -6.28 18.80 -11.12
C ALA A 263 -4.77 18.72 -11.31
N SER A 264 -4.21 17.53 -11.14
CA SER A 264 -2.79 17.27 -11.40
C SER A 264 -2.44 17.29 -12.90
N SER A 265 -3.41 16.98 -13.75
CA SER A 265 -3.33 17.02 -15.22
C SER A 265 -4.75 17.00 -15.79
N VAL A 266 -4.93 17.48 -17.02
CA VAL A 266 -6.22 17.47 -17.73
C VAL A 266 -6.00 16.99 -19.15
N ASP A 267 -6.61 15.85 -19.48
CA ASP A 267 -6.54 15.25 -20.82
C ASP A 267 -7.69 15.76 -21.69
N GLU A 268 -8.93 15.61 -21.22
CA GLU A 268 -10.14 16.02 -21.95
C GLU A 268 -11.17 16.66 -21.00
N VAL A 269 -11.94 17.61 -21.52
CA VAL A 269 -13.02 18.29 -20.81
C VAL A 269 -14.31 18.11 -21.59
N LEU A 270 -15.29 17.43 -20.98
CA LEU A 270 -16.59 17.15 -21.57
C LEU A 270 -17.68 17.91 -20.80
N TRP A 271 -18.51 18.66 -21.53
CA TRP A 271 -19.72 19.29 -20.98
C TRP A 271 -20.95 18.47 -21.36
N TYR A 272 -21.92 18.36 -20.44
CA TYR A 272 -23.16 17.63 -20.67
C TYR A 272 -24.36 18.57 -20.48
N LYS A 273 -25.37 18.45 -21.35
CA LYS A 273 -26.68 19.08 -21.18
C LYS A 273 -27.74 17.99 -21.06
N ASN A 274 -28.46 17.96 -19.93
CA ASN A 274 -29.50 16.97 -19.65
C ASN A 274 -29.05 15.52 -19.87
N GLY A 275 -27.81 15.20 -19.45
CA GLY A 275 -27.22 13.86 -19.58
C GLY A 275 -26.60 13.54 -20.96
N ASN A 276 -26.73 14.42 -21.96
CA ASN A 276 -26.15 14.22 -23.28
C ASN A 276 -24.86 15.03 -23.45
N PRO A 277 -23.77 14.44 -24.00
CA PRO A 277 -22.52 15.16 -24.22
C PRO A 277 -22.72 16.28 -25.26
N LEU A 278 -22.26 17.48 -24.93
CA LEU A 278 -22.18 18.57 -25.89
C LEU A 278 -20.97 18.33 -26.81
N PRO A 279 -21.13 18.46 -28.14
CA PRO A 279 -20.02 18.24 -29.07
C PRO A 279 -18.90 19.25 -28.82
N ALA A 280 -17.65 18.79 -28.92
CA ALA A 280 -16.47 19.63 -28.89
C ALA A 280 -16.51 20.62 -30.06
N SER A 281 -16.95 21.84 -29.78
CA SER A 281 -16.98 22.95 -30.74
C SER A 281 -16.04 24.05 -30.26
N SER A 282 -15.74 25.03 -31.10
CA SER A 282 -14.95 26.23 -30.77
C SER A 282 -15.50 27.08 -29.60
N ARG A 283 -16.62 26.65 -29.01
CA ARG A 283 -17.30 27.22 -27.84
C ARG A 283 -16.69 26.79 -26.51
N ILE A 284 -15.88 25.73 -26.47
CA ILE A 284 -15.21 25.29 -25.24
C ILE A 284 -13.80 25.89 -25.22
N ARG A 285 -13.46 26.62 -24.14
CA ARG A 285 -12.10 27.13 -23.91
C ARG A 285 -11.57 26.59 -22.59
N VAL A 286 -10.42 25.94 -22.64
CA VAL A 286 -9.71 25.50 -21.43
C VAL A 286 -8.64 26.56 -21.13
N ARG A 287 -8.68 27.16 -19.94
CA ARG A 287 -7.68 28.09 -19.43
C ARG A 287 -7.03 27.48 -18.19
N GLN A 288 -5.74 27.19 -18.27
CA GLN A 288 -4.98 26.76 -17.10
C GLN A 288 -4.42 27.98 -16.38
N VAL A 289 -4.72 28.11 -15.10
CA VAL A 289 -4.11 29.11 -14.23
C VAL A 289 -3.00 28.41 -13.44
N HIS A 290 -1.82 29.04 -13.32
CA HIS A 290 -0.67 28.45 -12.64
C HIS A 290 -1.03 27.84 -11.26
N HIS A 291 -0.38 26.74 -10.88
CA HIS A 291 -0.55 25.97 -9.63
C HIS A 291 -1.68 24.92 -9.61
N GLY A 292 -1.92 24.22 -10.73
CA GLY A 292 -2.87 23.08 -10.74
C GLY A 292 -4.35 23.48 -10.69
N GLN A 293 -4.65 24.77 -10.81
CA GLN A 293 -6.00 25.29 -10.92
C GLN A 293 -6.39 25.39 -12.41
N VAL A 294 -7.47 24.70 -12.77
CA VAL A 294 -7.96 24.65 -14.14
C VAL A 294 -9.31 25.35 -14.19
N SER A 295 -9.49 26.22 -15.18
CA SER A 295 -10.74 26.90 -15.46
C SER A 295 -11.20 26.52 -16.86
N VAL A 296 -12.40 25.96 -16.98
CA VAL A 296 -12.98 25.60 -18.28
C VAL A 296 -14.22 26.43 -18.53
N GLU A 297 -14.26 27.06 -19.70
CA GLU A 297 -15.32 27.97 -20.13
C GLU A 297 -16.15 27.33 -21.25
N LEU A 298 -17.47 27.33 -21.11
CA LEU A 298 -18.43 27.02 -22.16
C LEU A 298 -19.13 28.31 -22.61
N LEU A 299 -18.95 28.67 -23.88
CA LEU A 299 -19.39 29.93 -24.47
C LEU A 299 -20.68 29.75 -25.28
N PHE A 300 -21.70 30.53 -24.94
CA PHE A 300 -22.92 30.69 -25.71
C PHE A 300 -22.89 32.06 -26.41
N TYR A 301 -22.85 32.05 -27.74
CA TYR A 301 -22.99 33.27 -28.54
C TYR A 301 -24.45 33.43 -28.95
N LYS A 302 -25.07 34.57 -28.60
CA LYS A 302 -26.49 34.84 -28.82
C LYS A 302 -27.37 33.67 -28.37
N MET A 303 -27.51 33.51 -27.06
CA MET A 303 -28.33 32.45 -26.45
C MET A 303 -29.71 32.35 -27.11
N ARG A 304 -30.14 31.13 -27.42
CA ARG A 304 -31.47 30.82 -27.94
C ARG A 304 -32.31 30.17 -26.85
N GLU A 305 -33.63 30.14 -27.01
CA GLU A 305 -34.51 29.42 -26.07
C GLU A 305 -34.15 27.92 -25.98
N SER A 306 -33.65 27.32 -27.06
CA SER A 306 -33.16 25.94 -27.07
C SER A 306 -31.91 25.70 -26.20
N ASP A 307 -31.19 26.77 -25.83
CA ASP A 307 -29.99 26.70 -25.00
C ASP A 307 -30.33 26.66 -23.50
N ILE A 308 -31.55 27.08 -23.11
CA ILE A 308 -32.10 27.01 -21.74
C ILE A 308 -32.48 25.57 -21.37
#